data_AF-A0A7Y4ZNA0-F1
#
_entry.id   AF-A0A7Y4ZNA0-F1
#
_cell.length_a   1.000
_cell.length_b   1.000
_cell.length_c   1.000
_cell.angle_alpha   90.00
_cell.angle_beta   90.00
_cell.angle_gamma   90.00
#
_symmetry.space_group_name_H-M   'P 1'
#
loop_
_entity.id
_entity.type
_entity.pdbx_description
1 polymer ?
#
loop_
_entity_poly.entity_id
_entity_poly.type
_entity_poly.pdbx_seq_one_letter_code
_entity_poly.pdbx_strand_id
1 'polypeptide(L)'
;MPTDGPTETEDSKAAKGAPAAPSDEDDAEDEAPSAQPKAATPDDALKPAPPMLRTILYGALFVGLVASAILAVDYTQATPVFCDEISTGCGAVRHSSYASLLGIPTPFIGMGGFALLLVFALRRGAMARNVFVGLGTVGVAAGAFFLLMQKNMGQFCKFCVLVDISSLLIGAIAYHRFIKGWDDPAPERPRIIRGAVLLGIAGLVIPIGRAMPKAMPAPIAKEIAATPAGQVTVVDFVDFECPFCRQMHAQLKPMLDEHAGKYRLVRKQVPLARHPHALQSAKAAICAENMGKGDVYAELLIEMPEDDMIDFGLQKLARQVGIRDDAGFAACMKSPETEARIKADRADYDACKGHGLPMIYIGPEQLFGLMKPEEVRAALGRAFEK
;
A
#
# COMPACT_ATOMS: atom_id res chain seq x y z
N MET A 1 61.74 -17.01 -34.26
CA MET A 1 63.11 -17.53 -34.05
C MET A 1 64.06 -16.35 -34.04
N PRO A 2 65.11 -16.32 -33.20
CA PRO A 2 65.51 -17.33 -32.20
C PRO A 2 65.83 -16.70 -30.80
N THR A 3 65.53 -17.38 -29.69
CA THR A 3 66.38 -18.27 -28.84
C THR A 3 67.10 -17.50 -27.72
N ASP A 4 66.77 -17.72 -26.44
CA ASP A 4 67.15 -18.84 -25.54
C ASP A 4 68.49 -18.61 -24.82
N GLY A 5 68.37 -18.32 -23.50
CA GLY A 5 69.18 -18.72 -22.33
C GLY A 5 70.72 -18.78 -22.39
N PRO A 6 71.38 -19.36 -21.36
CA PRO A 6 70.86 -19.79 -20.05
C PRO A 6 71.83 -19.52 -18.86
N THR A 7 71.52 -20.12 -17.69
CA THR A 7 72.44 -20.72 -16.68
C THR A 7 73.29 -19.81 -15.79
N GLU A 8 73.59 -20.14 -14.53
CA GLU A 8 73.09 -21.05 -13.48
C GLU A 8 74.04 -20.83 -12.28
N THR A 9 73.82 -21.58 -11.21
CA THR A 9 74.67 -21.80 -10.03
C THR A 9 74.58 -20.75 -8.92
N GLU A 10 74.55 -21.10 -7.64
CA GLU A 10 74.08 -22.28 -6.87
C GLU A 10 74.52 -21.97 -5.43
N ASP A 11 73.74 -22.46 -4.49
CA ASP A 11 73.98 -22.42 -3.06
C ASP A 11 75.33 -23.03 -2.64
N SER A 12 75.92 -22.52 -1.56
CA SER A 12 76.59 -23.42 -0.62
C SER A 12 76.57 -22.91 0.81
N LYS A 13 76.30 -23.86 1.67
CA LYS A 13 75.82 -23.81 3.04
C LYS A 13 76.88 -24.43 3.94
N ALA A 14 76.99 -23.88 5.16
CA ALA A 14 77.46 -24.51 6.40
C ALA A 14 78.96 -24.77 6.61
N ALA A 15 79.48 -24.16 7.68
CA ALA A 15 80.33 -24.85 8.65
C ALA A 15 80.07 -24.32 10.08
N LYS A 16 79.87 -25.26 11.00
CA LYS A 16 79.54 -25.13 12.43
C LYS A 16 80.73 -24.63 13.26
N GLY A 17 80.43 -23.96 14.38
CA GLY A 17 81.37 -23.80 15.50
C GLY A 17 80.86 -22.89 16.61
N ALA A 18 80.11 -23.43 17.57
CA ALA A 18 79.90 -22.87 18.91
C ALA A 18 80.83 -23.65 19.89
N PRO A 19 81.10 -23.23 21.16
CA PRO A 19 80.34 -22.28 21.98
C PRO A 19 81.16 -21.32 22.89
N ALA A 20 80.52 -20.27 23.42
CA ALA A 20 80.56 -19.83 24.82
C ALA A 20 79.92 -18.42 24.97
N ALA A 21 78.87 -18.32 25.79
CA ALA A 21 78.33 -17.08 26.36
C ALA A 21 78.93 -16.88 27.78
N PRO A 22 78.66 -15.82 28.57
CA PRO A 22 77.70 -14.71 28.38
C PRO A 22 78.21 -13.31 28.81
N SER A 23 77.54 -12.22 28.40
CA SER A 23 77.20 -11.05 29.24
C SER A 23 76.43 -9.98 28.45
N ASP A 24 75.30 -9.59 29.03
CA ASP A 24 74.73 -8.23 29.11
C ASP A 24 74.19 -7.58 27.83
N GLU A 25 72.85 -7.68 27.69
CA GLU A 25 72.02 -6.93 26.73
C GLU A 25 71.76 -5.51 27.27
N ASP A 26 72.30 -4.52 26.56
CA ASP A 26 71.81 -3.15 26.52
C ASP A 26 70.56 -3.09 25.65
N ASP A 27 69.43 -2.60 26.16
CA ASP A 27 68.34 -2.11 25.32
C ASP A 27 67.76 -0.80 25.89
N ALA A 28 67.75 0.18 25.00
CA ALA A 28 67.37 1.56 25.21
C ALA A 28 65.85 1.77 25.10
N GLU A 29 65.35 2.64 25.98
CA GLU A 29 64.30 3.65 25.78
C GLU A 29 62.98 3.24 25.07
N ASP A 30 61.91 3.12 25.87
CA ASP A 30 60.53 3.43 25.45
C ASP A 30 59.72 3.92 26.67
N GLU A 31 59.89 5.20 27.05
CA GLU A 31 59.00 5.87 28.00
C GLU A 31 57.66 6.19 27.31
N ALA A 32 56.64 5.41 27.64
CA ALA A 32 55.25 5.64 27.24
C ALA A 32 54.73 7.01 27.73
N PRO A 33 54.08 7.83 26.87
CA PRO A 33 53.47 9.07 27.32
C PRO A 33 52.23 8.78 28.16
N SER A 34 52.25 9.26 29.41
CA SER A 34 51.15 9.21 30.36
C SER A 34 49.84 9.72 29.74
N ALA A 35 48.86 8.84 29.56
CA ALA A 35 47.51 9.23 29.17
C ALA A 35 46.85 10.01 30.31
N GLN A 36 46.77 11.34 30.17
CA GLN A 36 45.95 12.17 31.05
C GLN A 36 44.48 11.72 30.96
N PRO A 37 43.72 11.65 32.08
CA PRO A 37 42.31 11.30 32.02
C PRO A 37 41.55 12.39 31.25
N LYS A 38 40.85 11.99 30.18
CA LYS A 38 39.95 12.87 29.42
C LYS A 38 39.00 13.56 30.40
N ALA A 39 38.98 14.90 30.38
CA ALA A 39 38.05 15.69 31.16
C ALA A 39 36.62 15.20 30.87
N ALA A 40 35.90 14.81 31.93
CA ALA A 40 34.53 14.35 31.84
C ALA A 40 33.68 15.43 31.16
N THR A 41 33.03 15.08 30.06
CA THR A 41 32.07 15.96 29.41
C THR A 41 30.83 16.10 30.29
N PRO A 42 30.03 17.18 30.17
CA PRO A 42 28.78 17.32 30.92
C PRO A 42 27.81 16.14 30.72
N ASP A 43 27.97 15.40 29.61
CA ASP A 43 27.20 14.20 29.27
C ASP A 43 27.65 12.94 30.05
N ASP A 44 28.87 12.91 30.60
CA ASP A 44 29.41 11.79 31.39
C ASP A 44 28.87 11.76 32.85
N ALA A 45 28.17 12.82 33.28
CA ALA A 45 27.57 12.94 34.61
C ALA A 45 26.12 12.43 34.71
N LEU A 46 25.55 11.93 33.60
CA LEU A 46 24.17 11.44 33.56
C LEU A 46 24.03 10.03 34.14
N LYS A 47 22.99 9.83 34.96
CA LYS A 47 22.69 8.54 35.57
C LYS A 47 21.90 7.66 34.58
N PRO A 48 22.16 6.34 34.52
CA PRO A 48 21.35 5.43 33.70
C PRO A 48 19.89 5.43 34.18
N ALA A 49 18.95 5.32 33.25
CA ALA A 49 17.54 5.18 33.61
C ALA A 49 17.29 3.80 34.25
N PRO A 50 16.29 3.67 35.13
CA PRO A 50 15.93 2.36 35.68
C PRO A 50 15.49 1.41 34.56
N PRO A 51 15.88 0.12 34.63
CA PRO A 51 15.68 -0.84 33.54
C PRO A 51 14.20 -1.02 33.18
N MET A 52 13.31 -0.96 34.18
CA MET A 52 11.87 -1.03 33.96
C MET A 52 11.34 0.11 33.08
N LEU A 53 11.78 1.35 33.32
CA LEU A 53 11.35 2.52 32.55
C LEU A 53 11.86 2.46 31.10
N ARG A 54 13.07 1.93 30.92
CA ARG A 54 13.66 1.68 29.61
C ARG A 54 12.85 0.66 28.82
N THR A 55 12.50 -0.47 29.44
CA THR A 55 11.65 -1.50 28.81
C THR A 55 10.28 -0.94 28.41
N ILE A 56 9.64 -0.17 29.30
CA ILE A 56 8.34 0.47 29.01
C ILE A 56 8.47 1.43 27.84
N LEU A 57 9.53 2.25 27.79
CA LEU A 57 9.75 3.20 26.70
C LEU A 57 9.88 2.51 25.33
N TYR A 58 10.74 1.50 25.22
CA TYR A 58 10.92 0.77 23.97
C TYR A 58 9.69 -0.04 23.59
N GLY A 59 8.97 -0.60 24.58
CA GLY A 59 7.69 -1.25 24.36
C GLY A 59 6.65 -0.30 23.77
N ALA A 60 6.49 0.90 24.34
CA ALA A 60 5.58 1.92 23.83
C ALA A 60 5.94 2.41 22.43
N LEU A 61 7.24 2.60 22.15
CA LEU A 61 7.73 2.95 20.81
C LEU A 61 7.42 1.87 19.78
N PHE A 62 7.62 0.60 20.14
CA PHE A 62 7.33 -0.53 19.27
C PHE A 62 5.83 -0.65 19.00
N VAL A 63 5.00 -0.60 20.05
CA VAL A 63 3.53 -0.67 19.93
C VAL A 63 3.01 0.48 19.08
N GLY A 64 3.43 1.72 19.33
CA GLY A 64 3.02 2.89 18.54
C GLY A 64 3.41 2.78 17.07
N LEU A 65 4.62 2.30 16.77
CA LEU A 65 5.09 2.10 15.40
C LEU A 65 4.30 1.01 14.67
N VAL A 66 4.09 -0.14 15.32
CA VAL A 66 3.33 -1.27 14.74
C VAL A 66 1.86 -0.90 14.53
N ALA A 67 1.22 -0.27 15.52
CA ALA A 67 -0.17 0.18 15.40
C ALA A 67 -0.34 1.24 14.29
N SER A 68 0.62 2.17 14.16
CA SER A 68 0.64 3.15 13.05
C SER A 68 0.81 2.46 11.69
N ALA A 69 1.64 1.42 11.60
CA ALA A 69 1.82 0.65 10.38
C ALA A 69 0.56 -0.13 9.99
N ILE A 70 -0.12 -0.77 10.96
CA ILE A 70 -1.41 -1.45 10.75
C ILE A 70 -2.45 -0.47 10.23
N LEU A 71 -2.57 0.70 10.87
CA LEU A 71 -3.49 1.75 10.43
C LEU A 71 -3.13 2.30 9.03
N ALA A 72 -1.84 2.43 8.71
CA ALA A 72 -1.40 2.86 7.39
C ALA A 72 -1.82 1.85 6.30
N VAL A 73 -1.70 0.56 6.60
CA VAL A 73 -2.22 -0.50 5.74
C VAL A 73 -3.72 -0.32 5.52
N ASP A 74 -4.51 -0.30 6.59
CA ASP A 74 -5.97 -0.19 6.50
C ASP A 74 -6.42 1.09 5.78
N TYR A 75 -5.75 2.22 5.99
CA TYR A 75 -6.06 3.48 5.30
C TYR A 75 -5.82 3.44 3.79
N THR A 76 -4.92 2.57 3.33
CA THR A 76 -4.68 2.34 1.91
C THR A 76 -5.60 1.30 1.28
N GLN A 77 -6.36 0.53 2.08
CA GLN A 77 -7.25 -0.52 1.59
C GLN A 77 -8.70 -0.05 1.48
N ALA A 78 -9.39 -0.31 0.37
CA ALA A 78 -10.83 0.00 0.27
C ALA A 78 -11.69 -0.79 1.29
N THR A 79 -11.18 -1.91 1.81
CA THR A 79 -11.76 -2.69 2.92
C THR A 79 -10.72 -2.82 4.04
N PRO A 80 -11.00 -2.34 5.25
CA PRO A 80 -10.08 -2.51 6.36
C PRO A 80 -9.93 -4.00 6.72
N VAL A 81 -8.68 -4.47 6.84
CA VAL A 81 -8.36 -5.88 7.15
C VAL A 81 -8.31 -6.11 8.65
N PHE A 82 -7.86 -5.10 9.41
CA PHE A 82 -7.70 -5.20 10.87
C PHE A 82 -8.77 -4.39 11.61
N CYS A 83 -9.25 -3.31 11.00
CA CYS A 83 -10.27 -2.41 11.53
C CYS A 83 -11.68 -2.74 11.03
N ASP A 84 -12.30 -3.80 11.54
CA ASP A 84 -13.70 -4.10 11.19
C ASP A 84 -14.65 -3.03 11.76
N GLU A 85 -15.53 -2.47 10.93
CA GLU A 85 -16.28 -1.23 11.20
C GLU A 85 -17.14 -1.32 12.46
N ILE A 86 -17.66 -2.51 12.76
CA ILE A 86 -18.61 -2.77 13.85
C ILE A 86 -17.91 -3.03 15.19
N SER A 87 -16.75 -3.69 15.19
CA SER A 87 -16.11 -4.20 16.42
C SER A 87 -14.97 -3.31 16.94
N THR A 88 -14.38 -2.49 16.09
CA THR A 88 -13.18 -1.70 16.41
C THR A 88 -13.38 -0.18 16.38
N GLY A 89 -14.49 0.32 15.83
CA GLY A 89 -14.84 1.75 15.80
C GLY A 89 -13.98 2.60 14.85
N CYS A 90 -13.15 1.96 14.01
CA CYS A 90 -12.20 2.67 13.15
C CYS A 90 -12.83 3.41 11.96
N GLY A 91 -13.97 2.94 11.44
CA GLY A 91 -14.59 3.46 10.21
C GLY A 91 -14.92 4.95 10.29
N ALA A 92 -15.56 5.37 11.39
CA ALA A 92 -15.92 6.77 11.61
C ALA A 92 -14.70 7.71 11.65
N VAL A 93 -13.59 7.27 12.25
CA VAL A 93 -12.35 8.06 12.34
C VAL A 93 -11.70 8.18 10.95
N ARG A 94 -11.71 7.10 10.17
CA ARG A 94 -11.10 7.03 8.84
C ARG A 94 -11.77 7.92 7.79
N HIS A 95 -13.08 8.15 7.90
CA HIS A 95 -13.81 9.04 7.00
C HIS A 95 -13.92 10.48 7.50
N SER A 96 -13.25 10.80 8.62
CA SER A 96 -13.23 12.16 9.17
C SER A 96 -12.29 13.10 8.41
N SER A 97 -12.48 14.41 8.57
CA SER A 97 -11.58 15.43 8.04
C SER A 97 -10.15 15.34 8.60
N TYR A 98 -9.94 14.62 9.69
CA TYR A 98 -8.65 14.45 10.36
C TYR A 98 -7.92 13.17 9.94
N ALA A 99 -8.52 12.36 9.04
CA ALA A 99 -7.90 11.17 8.47
C ALA A 99 -6.67 11.50 7.60
N SER A 100 -6.60 12.73 7.09
CA SER A 100 -5.45 13.23 6.33
C SER A 100 -5.08 14.63 6.77
N LEU A 101 -3.79 14.88 6.91
CA LEU A 101 -3.23 16.19 7.22
C LEU A 101 -2.32 16.61 6.07
N LEU A 102 -2.58 17.77 5.47
CA LEU A 102 -1.84 18.27 4.30
C LEU A 102 -1.81 17.26 3.12
N GLY A 103 -2.89 16.48 2.95
CA GLY A 103 -3.00 15.46 1.91
C GLY A 103 -2.26 14.14 2.22
N ILE A 104 -1.63 14.02 3.39
CA ILE A 104 -0.95 12.80 3.84
C ILE A 104 -1.83 12.11 4.88
N PRO A 105 -2.16 10.81 4.73
CA PRO A 105 -2.92 10.09 5.75
C PRO A 105 -2.18 10.09 7.10
N THR A 106 -2.89 10.38 8.17
CA THR A 106 -2.30 10.57 9.51
C THR A 106 -1.52 9.36 10.04
N PRO A 107 -1.83 8.09 9.70
CA PRO A 107 -1.01 6.95 10.12
C PRO A 107 0.43 6.98 9.58
N PHE A 108 0.66 7.53 8.38
CA PHE A 108 2.01 7.68 7.82
C PHE A 108 2.83 8.72 8.60
N ILE A 109 2.18 9.79 9.04
CA ILE A 109 2.79 10.80 9.91
C ILE A 109 3.17 10.18 11.25
N GLY A 110 2.26 9.38 11.85
CA GLY A 110 2.52 8.62 13.07
C GLY A 110 3.73 7.68 12.93
N MET A 111 3.78 6.91 11.84
CA MET A 111 4.87 5.97 11.56
C MET A 111 6.23 6.69 11.45
N GLY A 112 6.27 7.82 10.74
CA GLY A 112 7.46 8.68 10.68
C GLY A 112 7.85 9.25 12.04
N GLY A 113 6.88 9.71 12.83
CA GLY A 113 7.08 10.24 14.18
C GLY A 113 7.66 9.22 15.16
N PHE A 114 7.07 8.01 15.24
CA PHE A 114 7.57 6.94 16.12
C PHE A 114 8.94 6.43 15.67
N ALA A 115 9.20 6.33 14.37
CA ALA A 115 10.52 5.97 13.86
C ALA A 115 11.58 7.01 14.26
N LEU A 116 11.25 8.30 14.16
CA LEU A 116 12.14 9.39 14.56
C LEU A 116 12.41 9.37 16.07
N LEU A 117 11.36 9.19 16.89
CA LEU A 117 11.49 9.02 18.34
C LEU A 117 12.37 7.81 18.69
N LEU A 118 12.20 6.68 18.01
CA LEU A 118 13.05 5.49 18.22
C LEU A 118 14.52 5.78 17.90
N VAL A 119 14.80 6.50 16.81
CA VAL A 119 16.17 6.90 16.44
C VAL A 119 16.80 7.77 17.53
N PHE A 120 16.07 8.76 18.04
CA PHE A 120 16.60 9.66 19.09
C PHE A 120 16.66 9.00 20.46
N ALA A 121 15.78 8.06 20.77
CA ALA A 121 15.85 7.25 21.99
C ALA A 121 17.12 6.38 22.06
N LEU A 122 17.70 6.04 20.89
CA LEU A 122 18.93 5.25 20.77
C LEU A 122 20.21 6.10 20.72
N ARG A 123 20.10 7.44 20.65
CA ARG A 123 21.26 8.36 20.58
C ARG A 123 21.60 8.91 21.96
N ARG A 124 22.91 9.06 22.24
CA ARG A 124 23.44 9.73 23.44
C ARG A 124 23.54 11.23 23.25
N GLY A 125 23.51 11.96 24.36
CA GLY A 125 23.97 13.34 24.47
C GLY A 125 22.84 14.34 24.69
N ALA A 126 23.17 15.47 25.33
CA ALA A 126 22.19 16.50 25.71
C ALA A 126 21.31 16.98 24.55
N MET A 127 21.88 17.11 23.33
CA MET A 127 21.12 17.49 22.15
C MET A 127 20.06 16.44 21.78
N ALA A 128 20.42 15.15 21.76
CA ALA A 128 19.48 14.07 21.44
C ALA A 128 18.36 14.00 22.47
N ARG A 129 18.67 14.17 23.75
CA ARG A 129 17.69 14.25 24.84
C ARG A 129 16.72 15.43 24.67
N ASN A 130 17.24 16.62 24.37
CA ASN A 130 16.40 17.81 24.18
C ASN A 130 15.46 17.64 22.97
N VAL A 131 15.98 17.11 21.86
CA VAL A 131 15.16 16.80 20.68
C VAL A 131 14.13 15.73 21.00
N PHE A 132 14.50 14.67 21.72
CA PHE A 132 13.57 13.61 22.12
C PHE A 132 12.41 14.12 22.97
N VAL A 133 12.68 15.00 23.94
CA VAL A 133 11.64 15.65 24.76
C VAL A 133 10.77 16.58 23.92
N GLY A 134 11.36 17.35 23.00
CA GLY A 134 10.62 18.21 22.08
C GLY A 134 9.65 17.41 21.21
N LEU A 135 10.15 16.36 20.55
CA LEU A 135 9.33 15.44 19.75
C LEU A 135 8.27 14.72 20.59
N GLY A 136 8.62 14.29 21.82
CA GLY A 136 7.69 13.68 22.76
C GLY A 136 6.57 14.64 23.18
N THR A 137 6.87 15.93 23.34
CA THR A 137 5.87 16.96 23.67
C THR A 137 4.89 17.18 22.52
N VAL A 138 5.39 17.21 21.27
CA VAL A 138 4.52 17.24 20.08
C VAL A 138 3.65 15.99 20.01
N GLY A 139 4.21 14.81 20.30
CA GLY A 139 3.47 13.56 20.38
C GLY A 139 2.36 13.57 21.43
N VAL A 140 2.62 14.14 22.61
CA VAL A 140 1.61 14.30 23.68
C VAL A 140 0.48 15.23 23.23
N ALA A 141 0.81 16.37 22.62
CA ALA A 141 -0.19 17.31 22.11
C ALA A 141 -1.07 16.66 21.03
N ALA A 142 -0.45 15.94 20.09
CA ALA A 142 -1.17 15.22 19.03
C ALA A 142 -2.06 14.11 19.60
N GLY A 143 -1.54 13.25 20.48
CA GLY A 143 -2.31 12.15 21.08
C GLY A 143 -3.47 12.67 21.95
N ALA A 144 -3.26 13.72 22.74
CA ALA A 144 -4.34 14.35 23.50
C ALA A 144 -5.42 14.97 22.58
N PHE A 145 -5.00 15.61 21.49
CA PHE A 145 -5.92 16.16 20.49
C PHE A 145 -6.77 15.06 19.82
N PHE A 146 -6.17 13.98 19.34
CA PHE A 146 -6.90 12.89 18.69
C PHE A 146 -7.82 12.13 19.65
N LEU A 147 -7.43 11.95 20.91
CA LEU A 147 -8.32 11.39 21.93
C LEU A 147 -9.52 12.29 22.23
N LEU A 148 -9.31 13.61 22.29
CA LEU A 148 -10.40 14.58 22.48
C LEU A 148 -11.37 14.55 21.30
N MET A 149 -10.86 14.45 20.07
CA MET A 149 -11.70 14.35 18.87
C MET A 149 -12.51 13.05 18.86
N GLN A 150 -11.90 11.91 19.16
CA GLN A 150 -12.61 10.62 19.27
C GLN A 150 -13.71 10.67 20.34
N LYS A 151 -13.43 11.29 21.49
CA LYS A 151 -14.44 11.53 22.52
C LYS A 151 -15.61 12.39 22.01
N ASN A 152 -15.33 13.46 21.27
CA ASN A 152 -16.37 14.35 20.73
C ASN A 152 -17.23 13.67 19.66
N MET A 153 -16.67 12.70 18.92
CA MET A 153 -17.38 11.90 17.93
C MET A 153 -18.20 10.75 18.56
N GLY A 154 -17.98 10.44 19.84
CA GLY A 154 -18.63 9.32 20.53
C GLY A 154 -18.21 7.94 20.00
N GLN A 155 -17.10 7.87 19.24
CA GLN A 155 -16.60 6.67 18.59
C GLN A 155 -15.11 6.51 18.89
N PHE A 156 -14.70 5.33 19.33
CA PHE A 156 -13.31 5.05 19.71
C PHE A 156 -12.70 4.02 18.78
N CYS A 157 -11.64 4.41 18.07
CA CYS A 157 -10.84 3.49 17.27
C CYS A 157 -9.78 2.84 18.17
N LYS A 158 -9.83 1.51 18.34
CA LYS A 158 -8.90 0.79 19.25
C LYS A 158 -7.43 1.04 18.90
N PHE A 159 -7.09 1.06 17.61
CA PHE A 159 -5.71 1.29 17.17
C PHE A 159 -5.28 2.74 17.29
N CYS A 160 -6.17 3.71 17.03
CA CYS A 160 -5.86 5.13 17.27
C CYS A 160 -5.66 5.38 18.76
N VAL A 161 -6.53 4.87 19.62
CA VAL A 161 -6.36 4.95 21.09
C VAL A 161 -5.05 4.31 21.53
N LEU A 162 -4.67 3.16 20.95
CA LEU A 162 -3.39 2.50 21.25
C LEU A 162 -2.19 3.36 20.84
N VAL A 163 -2.24 4.00 19.68
CA VAL A 163 -1.24 4.97 19.21
C VAL A 163 -1.17 6.18 20.15
N ASP A 164 -2.32 6.78 20.48
CA ASP A 164 -2.41 7.97 21.31
C ASP A 164 -1.88 7.72 22.73
N ILE A 165 -2.26 6.60 23.35
CA ILE A 165 -1.75 6.19 24.67
C ILE A 165 -0.25 5.95 24.61
N SER A 166 0.26 5.34 23.54
CA SER A 166 1.70 5.13 23.34
C SER A 166 2.45 6.47 23.29
N SER A 167 1.92 7.45 22.54
CA SER A 167 2.50 8.80 22.46
C SER A 167 2.49 9.52 23.82
N LEU A 168 1.39 9.44 24.58
CA LEU A 168 1.30 10.01 25.92
C LEU A 168 2.31 9.39 26.88
N LEU A 169 2.44 8.04 26.85
CA LEU A 169 3.36 7.31 27.69
C LEU A 169 4.83 7.66 27.35
N ILE A 170 5.18 7.72 26.07
CA ILE A 170 6.52 8.11 25.62
C ILE A 170 6.85 9.53 26.08
N GLY A 171 5.93 10.49 25.90
CA GLY A 171 6.14 11.86 26.33
C GLY A 171 6.29 12.02 27.85
N ALA A 172 5.48 11.30 28.63
CA ALA A 172 5.61 11.28 30.08
C ALA A 172 6.98 10.73 30.54
N ILE A 173 7.44 9.64 29.91
CA ILE A 173 8.76 9.06 30.18
C ILE A 173 9.89 10.00 29.74
N ALA A 174 9.76 10.63 28.57
CA ALA A 174 10.73 11.60 28.06
C ALA A 174 10.89 12.78 29.02
N TYR A 175 9.78 13.35 29.48
CA TYR A 175 9.77 14.45 30.44
C TYR A 175 10.33 14.04 31.80
N HIS A 176 9.97 12.84 32.28
CA HIS A 176 10.49 12.32 33.54
C HIS A 176 12.01 12.09 33.50
N ARG A 177 12.53 11.50 32.41
CA ARG A 177 13.97 11.33 32.17
C ARG A 177 14.69 12.68 32.10
N PHE A 178 14.08 13.68 31.48
CA PHE A 178 14.62 15.03 31.37
C PHE A 178 14.79 15.69 32.75
N ILE A 179 13.75 15.69 33.58
CA ILE A 179 13.80 16.26 34.94
C ILE A 179 14.84 15.53 35.82
N LYS A 180 14.90 14.21 35.72
CA LYS A 180 15.81 13.39 36.54
C LYS A 180 17.24 13.35 36.03
N GLY A 181 17.52 13.93 34.86
CA GLY A 181 18.84 13.87 34.23
C GLY A 181 19.27 12.44 33.94
N TRP A 182 18.34 11.59 33.48
CA TRP A 182 18.64 10.20 33.12
C TRP A 182 18.98 10.08 31.64
N ASP A 183 20.14 9.51 31.34
CA ASP A 183 20.53 9.14 29.99
C ASP A 183 21.11 7.72 30.01
N ASP A 184 20.64 6.88 29.09
CA ASP A 184 21.07 5.50 29.09
C ASP A 184 22.46 5.40 28.48
N PRO A 185 23.32 4.50 28.97
CA PRO A 185 24.52 4.20 28.25
C PRO A 185 24.15 3.63 26.86
N ALA A 186 24.67 4.24 25.79
CA ALA A 186 24.71 3.68 24.45
C ALA A 186 25.09 2.21 24.56
N PRO A 187 24.36 1.33 23.86
CA PRO A 187 24.59 -0.09 23.95
C PRO A 187 26.03 -0.43 23.59
N GLU A 188 26.65 -1.37 24.32
CA GLU A 188 28.03 -1.83 24.09
C GLU A 188 28.27 -2.40 22.68
N ARG A 189 27.20 -2.76 21.96
CA ARG A 189 27.22 -3.27 20.58
C ARG A 189 26.29 -2.45 19.67
N PRO A 190 26.63 -1.18 19.36
CA PRO A 190 25.74 -0.28 18.62
C PRO A 190 25.52 -0.73 17.17
N ARG A 191 26.45 -1.47 16.57
CA ARG A 191 26.32 -2.04 15.22
C ARG A 191 25.32 -3.19 15.17
N ILE A 192 25.29 -4.06 16.18
CA ILE A 192 24.39 -5.22 16.22
C ILE A 192 22.96 -4.78 16.51
N ILE A 193 22.77 -3.81 17.41
CA ILE A 193 21.42 -3.28 17.71
C ILE A 193 20.90 -2.41 16.55
N ARG A 194 21.74 -1.58 15.92
CA ARG A 194 21.36 -0.88 14.67
C ARG A 194 20.99 -1.87 13.56
N GLY A 195 21.78 -2.95 13.40
CA GLY A 195 21.49 -4.02 12.46
C GLY A 195 20.17 -4.74 12.76
N ALA A 196 19.92 -5.11 14.02
CA ALA A 196 18.70 -5.78 14.45
C ALA A 196 17.45 -4.88 14.36
N VAL A 197 17.58 -3.58 14.66
CA VAL A 197 16.49 -2.60 14.49
C VAL A 197 16.22 -2.34 13.01
N LEU A 198 17.25 -2.19 12.18
CA LEU A 198 17.08 -2.03 10.73
C LEU A 198 16.53 -3.31 10.07
N LEU A 199 16.95 -4.50 10.52
CA LEU A 199 16.40 -5.78 10.08
C LEU A 199 14.98 -6.02 10.60
N GLY A 200 14.65 -5.55 11.80
CA GLY A 200 13.29 -5.60 12.34
C GLY A 200 12.35 -4.64 11.62
N ILE A 201 12.79 -3.41 11.34
CA ILE A 201 12.06 -2.44 10.52
C ILE A 201 11.94 -2.94 9.08
N ALA A 202 13.01 -3.43 8.47
CA ALA A 202 12.97 -4.00 7.12
C ALA A 202 12.11 -5.27 7.06
N GLY A 203 12.23 -6.16 8.05
CA GLY A 203 11.42 -7.36 8.20
C GLY A 203 9.94 -7.09 8.46
N LEU A 204 9.59 -5.90 8.95
CA LEU A 204 8.20 -5.44 9.12
C LEU A 204 7.70 -4.65 7.89
N VAL A 205 8.53 -3.76 7.32
CA VAL A 205 8.17 -2.84 6.22
C VAL A 205 8.17 -3.54 4.85
N ILE A 206 9.06 -4.52 4.62
CA ILE A 206 9.13 -5.26 3.34
C ILE A 206 7.89 -6.14 3.09
N PRO A 207 7.39 -6.94 4.05
CA PRO A 207 6.14 -7.67 3.83
C PRO A 207 4.92 -6.75 3.76
N ILE A 208 4.90 -5.64 4.53
CA ILE A 208 3.82 -4.65 4.49
C ILE A 208 3.78 -3.92 3.13
N GLY A 209 4.92 -3.52 2.58
CA GLY A 209 5.00 -2.87 1.26
C GLY A 209 4.58 -3.78 0.10
N ARG A 210 4.76 -5.10 0.24
CA ARG A 210 4.23 -6.11 -0.70
C ARG A 210 2.75 -6.42 -0.49
N ALA A 211 2.22 -6.18 0.70
CA ALA A 211 0.81 -6.37 1.08
C ALA A 211 -0.04 -5.09 0.94
N MET A 212 0.53 -3.97 0.47
CA MET A 212 -0.25 -2.80 0.07
C MET A 212 -1.11 -3.17 -1.15
N PRO A 213 -2.45 -3.23 -1.03
CA PRO A 213 -3.28 -3.41 -2.21
C PRO A 213 -3.09 -2.21 -3.13
N LYS A 214 -3.10 -2.45 -4.45
CA LYS A 214 -3.05 -1.38 -5.45
C LYS A 214 -4.20 -0.42 -5.16
N ALA A 215 -3.88 0.87 -5.00
CA ALA A 215 -4.87 1.92 -4.88
C ALA A 215 -5.90 1.76 -6.00
N MET A 216 -7.19 1.87 -5.64
CA MET A 216 -8.29 1.71 -6.59
C MET A 216 -8.12 2.71 -7.75
N PRO A 217 -8.26 2.27 -9.01
CA PRO A 217 -8.15 3.19 -10.13
C PRO A 217 -9.19 4.31 -10.04
N ALA A 218 -8.77 5.55 -10.32
CA ALA A 218 -9.65 6.72 -10.27
C ALA A 218 -10.95 6.57 -11.09
N PRO A 219 -10.96 5.94 -12.29
CA PRO A 219 -12.20 5.69 -13.02
C PRO A 219 -13.21 4.84 -12.24
N ILE A 220 -12.75 3.83 -11.50
CA ILE A 220 -13.62 2.95 -10.72
C ILE A 220 -14.16 3.69 -9.50
N ALA A 221 -13.30 4.44 -8.81
CA ALA A 221 -13.73 5.27 -7.69
C ALA A 221 -14.81 6.29 -8.11
N LYS A 222 -14.69 6.86 -9.31
CA LYS A 222 -15.70 7.76 -9.89
C LYS A 222 -17.04 7.05 -10.12
N GLU A 223 -17.03 5.84 -10.67
CA GLU A 223 -18.28 5.09 -10.87
C GLU A 223 -18.94 4.69 -9.55
N ILE A 224 -18.14 4.31 -8.53
CA ILE A 224 -18.65 4.03 -7.18
C ILE A 224 -19.30 5.26 -6.57
N ALA A 225 -18.66 6.43 -6.68
CA ALA A 225 -19.22 7.68 -6.17
C ALA A 225 -20.50 8.12 -6.91
N ALA A 226 -20.66 7.74 -8.17
CA ALA A 226 -21.84 8.02 -8.98
C ALA A 226 -22.98 7.01 -8.78
N THR A 227 -22.73 5.89 -8.10
CA THR A 227 -23.74 4.86 -7.86
C THR A 227 -24.64 5.25 -6.69
N PRO A 228 -25.97 5.07 -6.80
CA PRO A 228 -26.90 5.38 -5.72
C PRO A 228 -26.55 4.68 -4.40
N ALA A 229 -26.79 5.36 -3.28
CA ALA A 229 -26.60 4.77 -1.96
C ALA A 229 -27.44 3.49 -1.81
N GLY A 230 -26.84 2.44 -1.25
CA GLY A 230 -27.47 1.12 -1.13
C GLY A 230 -27.39 0.26 -2.40
N GLN A 231 -26.71 0.72 -3.45
CA GLN A 231 -26.38 -0.11 -4.62
C GLN A 231 -24.88 -0.42 -4.72
N VAL A 232 -24.57 -1.63 -5.19
CA VAL A 232 -23.23 -2.06 -5.55
C VAL A 232 -22.93 -1.61 -6.99
N THR A 233 -21.77 -1.02 -7.22
CA THR A 233 -21.31 -0.69 -8.57
C THR A 233 -20.70 -1.90 -9.22
N VAL A 234 -21.12 -2.23 -10.43
CA VAL A 234 -20.48 -3.26 -11.26
C VAL A 234 -19.98 -2.58 -12.53
N VAL A 235 -18.67 -2.49 -12.72
CA VAL A 235 -18.07 -1.96 -13.95
C VAL A 235 -17.57 -3.12 -14.79
N ASP A 236 -18.09 -3.28 -16.00
CA ASP A 236 -17.74 -4.35 -16.94
C ASP A 236 -17.05 -3.76 -18.18
N PHE A 237 -15.73 -3.94 -18.27
CA PHE A 237 -15.00 -3.61 -19.49
C PHE A 237 -15.14 -4.76 -20.47
N VAL A 238 -15.71 -4.47 -21.63
CA VAL A 238 -16.24 -5.51 -22.52
C VAL A 238 -15.88 -5.27 -23.99
N ASP A 239 -15.69 -6.38 -24.69
CA ASP A 239 -15.72 -6.50 -26.15
C ASP A 239 -16.70 -7.61 -26.50
N PHE A 240 -17.71 -7.30 -27.31
CA PHE A 240 -18.79 -8.21 -27.67
C PHE A 240 -18.37 -9.39 -28.56
N GLU A 241 -17.23 -9.32 -29.24
CA GLU A 241 -16.66 -10.47 -29.97
C GLU A 241 -15.70 -11.29 -29.12
N CYS A 242 -15.31 -10.82 -27.92
CA CYS A 242 -14.39 -11.58 -27.10
C CYS A 242 -15.07 -12.83 -26.50
N PRO A 243 -14.57 -14.06 -26.80
CA PRO A 243 -15.21 -15.28 -26.31
C PRO A 243 -15.21 -15.40 -24.78
N PHE A 244 -14.17 -14.88 -24.12
CA PHE A 244 -14.11 -14.85 -22.66
C PHE A 244 -15.07 -13.83 -22.05
N CYS A 245 -15.31 -12.69 -22.72
CA CYS A 245 -16.33 -11.73 -22.28
C CYS A 245 -17.73 -12.36 -22.36
N ARG A 246 -18.02 -13.04 -23.47
CA ARG A 246 -19.30 -13.74 -23.65
C ARG A 246 -19.54 -14.81 -22.57
N GLN A 247 -18.53 -15.64 -22.30
CA GLN A 247 -18.61 -16.66 -21.25
C GLN A 247 -18.77 -16.05 -19.85
N MET A 248 -18.00 -15.01 -19.54
CA MET A 248 -18.11 -14.32 -18.25
C MET A 248 -19.47 -13.64 -18.08
N HIS A 249 -20.05 -13.06 -19.14
CA HIS A 249 -21.40 -12.51 -19.09
C HIS A 249 -22.45 -13.59 -18.81
N ALA A 250 -22.40 -14.72 -19.52
CA ALA A 250 -23.30 -15.85 -19.28
C ALA A 250 -23.22 -16.38 -17.84
N GLN A 251 -22.03 -16.29 -17.21
CA GLN A 251 -21.83 -16.65 -15.82
C GLN A 251 -22.31 -15.56 -14.84
N LEU A 252 -21.97 -14.29 -15.09
CA LEU A 252 -22.21 -13.18 -14.16
C LEU A 252 -23.68 -12.77 -14.13
N LYS A 253 -24.38 -12.80 -15.28
CA LYS A 253 -25.74 -12.28 -15.40
C LYS A 253 -26.74 -12.97 -14.46
N PRO A 254 -26.87 -14.32 -14.43
CA PRO A 254 -27.77 -14.97 -13.49
C PRO A 254 -27.45 -14.63 -12.03
N MET A 255 -26.16 -14.50 -11.68
CA MET A 255 -25.74 -14.16 -10.32
C MET A 255 -26.08 -12.71 -9.96
N LEU A 256 -26.00 -11.77 -10.91
CA LEU A 256 -26.45 -10.39 -10.68
C LEU A 256 -27.97 -10.28 -10.58
N ASP A 257 -28.71 -11.09 -11.35
CA ASP A 257 -30.17 -11.10 -11.32
C ASP A 257 -30.73 -11.52 -9.94
N GLU A 258 -30.01 -12.36 -9.19
CA GLU A 258 -30.32 -12.68 -7.79
C GLU A 258 -30.32 -11.42 -6.88
N HIS A 259 -29.64 -10.36 -7.32
CA HIS A 259 -29.52 -9.07 -6.63
C HIS A 259 -30.19 -7.92 -7.40
N ALA A 260 -31.18 -8.21 -8.25
CA ALA A 260 -31.89 -7.20 -9.05
C ALA A 260 -32.33 -5.98 -8.20
N GLY A 261 -32.03 -4.78 -8.70
CA GLY A 261 -32.33 -3.51 -8.02
C GLY A 261 -31.31 -3.08 -6.96
N LYS A 262 -30.37 -3.96 -6.57
CA LYS A 262 -29.30 -3.66 -5.61
C LYS A 262 -27.97 -3.28 -6.27
N TYR A 263 -27.90 -3.22 -7.60
CA TYR A 263 -26.66 -2.88 -8.30
C TYR A 263 -26.89 -1.86 -9.43
N ARG A 264 -25.82 -1.15 -9.76
CA ARG A 264 -25.69 -0.34 -10.97
C ARG A 264 -24.63 -0.96 -11.86
N LEU A 265 -25.04 -1.47 -13.03
CA LEU A 265 -24.12 -2.01 -14.03
C LEU A 265 -23.68 -0.91 -15.00
N VAL A 266 -22.37 -0.74 -15.14
CA VAL A 266 -21.73 0.20 -16.04
C VAL A 266 -20.89 -0.61 -17.02
N ARG A 267 -21.33 -0.71 -18.28
CA ARG A 267 -20.51 -1.32 -19.33
C ARG A 267 -19.61 -0.26 -19.96
N LYS A 268 -18.31 -0.55 -20.02
CA LYS A 268 -17.30 0.29 -20.67
C LYS A 268 -16.77 -0.45 -21.91
N GLN A 269 -16.89 0.20 -23.07
CA GLN A 269 -16.59 -0.43 -24.35
C GLN A 269 -15.08 -0.42 -24.64
N VAL A 270 -14.49 -1.60 -24.81
CA VAL A 270 -13.06 -1.77 -25.12
C VAL A 270 -12.90 -2.66 -26.37
N PRO A 271 -13.35 -2.20 -27.55
CA PRO A 271 -13.25 -2.99 -28.77
C PRO A 271 -11.78 -3.30 -29.11
N LEU A 272 -11.46 -4.59 -29.23
CA LEU A 272 -10.11 -5.05 -29.52
C LEU A 272 -9.87 -5.05 -31.03
N ALA A 273 -8.74 -4.48 -31.47
CA ALA A 273 -8.43 -4.35 -32.90
C ALA A 273 -8.32 -5.69 -33.66
N ARG A 274 -8.19 -6.81 -32.96
CA ARG A 274 -8.15 -8.16 -33.53
C ARG A 274 -9.54 -8.73 -33.86
N HIS A 275 -10.61 -8.06 -33.43
CA HIS A 275 -11.98 -8.47 -33.63
C HIS A 275 -12.65 -7.53 -34.66
N PRO A 276 -13.07 -8.04 -35.83
CA PRO A 276 -13.45 -7.21 -36.98
C PRO A 276 -14.73 -6.38 -36.77
N HIS A 277 -15.67 -6.86 -35.97
CA HIS A 277 -16.97 -6.24 -35.68
C HIS A 277 -17.01 -5.51 -34.33
N ALA A 278 -15.98 -5.60 -33.50
CA ALA A 278 -15.99 -5.15 -32.10
C ALA A 278 -16.30 -3.66 -31.99
N LEU A 279 -15.72 -2.83 -32.86
CA LEU A 279 -15.98 -1.39 -32.88
C LEU A 279 -17.45 -1.08 -33.23
N GLN A 280 -18.01 -1.80 -34.20
CA GLN A 280 -19.38 -1.61 -34.65
C GLN A 280 -20.38 -2.08 -33.58
N SER A 281 -20.11 -3.22 -32.94
CA SER A 281 -20.86 -3.76 -31.81
C SER A 281 -20.83 -2.81 -30.60
N ALA A 282 -19.66 -2.25 -30.27
CA ALA A 282 -19.52 -1.25 -29.21
C ALA A 282 -20.35 0.02 -29.50
N LYS A 283 -20.32 0.52 -30.74
CA LYS A 283 -21.12 1.67 -31.18
C LYS A 283 -22.61 1.39 -31.01
N ALA A 284 -23.07 0.23 -31.47
CA ALA A 284 -24.46 -0.17 -31.36
C ALA A 284 -24.93 -0.33 -29.90
N ALA A 285 -24.10 -0.92 -29.04
CA ALA A 285 -24.38 -1.06 -27.62
C ALA A 285 -24.53 0.30 -26.91
N ILE A 286 -23.64 1.25 -27.18
CA ILE A 286 -23.76 2.63 -26.67
C ILE A 286 -25.05 3.29 -27.16
N CYS A 287 -25.39 3.12 -28.44
CA CYS A 287 -26.62 3.69 -28.98
C CYS A 287 -27.88 3.08 -28.37
N ALA A 288 -27.88 1.77 -28.11
CA ALA A 288 -28.96 1.12 -27.38
C ALA A 288 -29.04 1.61 -25.93
N GLU A 289 -27.91 1.82 -25.25
CA GLU A 289 -27.85 2.43 -23.91
C GLU A 289 -28.47 3.83 -23.90
N ASN A 290 -28.06 4.70 -24.83
CA ASN A 290 -28.62 6.05 -25.00
C ASN A 290 -30.13 6.05 -25.27
N MET A 291 -30.65 4.97 -25.84
CA MET A 291 -32.07 4.77 -26.13
C MET A 291 -32.82 3.98 -25.03
N GLY A 292 -32.20 3.78 -23.87
CA GLY A 292 -32.82 3.13 -22.71
C GLY A 292 -32.99 1.61 -22.86
N LYS A 293 -32.25 0.98 -23.77
CA LYS A 293 -32.28 -0.46 -24.08
C LYS A 293 -30.92 -1.15 -23.92
N GLY A 294 -29.96 -0.49 -23.27
CA GLY A 294 -28.57 -0.97 -23.18
C GLY A 294 -28.42 -2.39 -22.63
N ASP A 295 -29.04 -2.70 -21.50
CA ASP A 295 -28.90 -4.02 -20.85
C ASP A 295 -29.43 -5.15 -21.72
N VAL A 296 -30.70 -5.05 -22.14
CA VAL A 296 -31.36 -6.05 -22.99
C VAL A 296 -30.68 -6.18 -24.36
N TYR A 297 -30.17 -5.08 -24.91
CA TYR A 297 -29.41 -5.12 -26.16
C TYR A 297 -28.07 -5.84 -25.98
N ALA A 298 -27.34 -5.55 -24.90
CA ALA A 298 -26.05 -6.18 -24.60
C ALA A 298 -26.20 -7.69 -24.36
N GLU A 299 -27.26 -8.12 -23.68
CA GLU A 299 -27.60 -9.53 -23.47
C GLU A 299 -27.73 -10.29 -24.79
N LEU A 300 -28.58 -9.78 -25.71
CA LEU A 300 -28.78 -10.43 -27.00
C LEU A 300 -27.57 -10.29 -27.93
N LEU A 301 -26.82 -9.19 -27.81
CA LEU A 301 -25.61 -8.97 -28.61
C LEU A 301 -24.50 -9.96 -28.24
N ILE A 302 -24.36 -10.32 -26.97
CA ILE A 302 -23.40 -11.33 -26.51
C ILE A 302 -23.71 -12.73 -27.03
N GLU A 303 -24.97 -13.02 -27.35
CA GLU A 303 -25.40 -14.29 -27.93
C GLU A 303 -25.38 -14.28 -29.47
N MET A 304 -25.30 -13.11 -30.09
CA MET A 304 -25.31 -12.96 -31.55
C MET A 304 -24.08 -13.60 -32.20
N PRO A 305 -24.23 -14.44 -33.24
CA PRO A 305 -23.10 -14.94 -34.02
C PRO A 305 -22.25 -13.80 -34.58
N GLU A 306 -20.92 -13.96 -34.60
CA GLU A 306 -19.99 -12.90 -35.03
C GLU A 306 -20.29 -12.42 -36.47
N ASP A 307 -20.59 -13.35 -37.37
CA ASP A 307 -20.95 -13.03 -38.77
C ASP A 307 -22.23 -12.19 -38.91
N ASP A 308 -23.10 -12.22 -37.89
CA ASP A 308 -24.32 -11.41 -37.84
C ASP A 308 -24.09 -10.03 -37.23
N MET A 309 -22.90 -9.75 -36.66
CA MET A 309 -22.52 -8.46 -36.07
C MET A 309 -22.16 -7.41 -37.14
N ILE A 310 -22.92 -7.38 -38.23
CA ILE A 310 -22.87 -6.38 -39.30
C ILE A 310 -24.02 -5.36 -39.13
N ASP A 311 -23.94 -4.21 -39.80
CA ASP A 311 -24.87 -3.09 -39.60
C ASP A 311 -26.34 -3.54 -39.67
N PHE A 312 -26.65 -4.41 -40.63
CA PHE A 312 -27.99 -4.98 -40.79
C PHE A 312 -28.44 -5.81 -39.58
N GLY A 313 -27.56 -6.68 -39.05
CA GLY A 313 -27.87 -7.53 -37.90
C GLY A 313 -27.99 -6.72 -36.61
N LEU A 314 -27.11 -5.75 -36.39
CA LEU A 314 -27.19 -4.84 -35.24
C LEU A 314 -28.47 -3.99 -35.25
N GLN A 315 -28.90 -3.51 -36.42
CA GLN A 315 -30.16 -2.78 -36.56
C GLN A 315 -31.37 -3.70 -36.40
N LYS A 316 -31.30 -4.94 -36.89
CA LYS A 316 -32.34 -5.95 -36.64
C LYS A 316 -32.48 -6.24 -35.15
N LEU A 317 -31.37 -6.37 -34.42
CA LEU A 317 -31.37 -6.53 -32.97
C LEU A 317 -31.95 -5.31 -32.26
N ALA A 318 -31.67 -4.10 -32.74
CA ALA A 318 -32.23 -2.87 -32.17
C ALA A 318 -33.76 -2.89 -32.24
N ARG A 319 -34.32 -3.29 -33.39
CA ARG A 319 -35.76 -3.48 -33.56
C ARG A 319 -36.32 -4.57 -32.65
N GLN A 320 -35.58 -5.66 -32.44
CA GLN A 320 -35.99 -6.77 -31.57
C GLN A 320 -36.14 -6.33 -30.10
N VAL A 321 -35.24 -5.46 -29.61
CA VAL A 321 -35.34 -4.91 -28.23
C VAL A 321 -36.30 -3.71 -28.11
N GLY A 322 -36.98 -3.35 -29.20
CA GLY A 322 -38.01 -2.33 -29.23
C GLY A 322 -37.52 -0.92 -29.56
N ILE A 323 -36.30 -0.75 -30.07
CA ILE A 323 -35.86 0.52 -30.67
C ILE A 323 -36.56 0.65 -32.02
N ARG A 324 -37.45 1.64 -32.15
CA ARG A 324 -38.25 1.89 -33.37
C ARG A 324 -37.68 3.01 -34.25
N ASP A 325 -36.78 3.82 -33.70
CA ASP A 325 -36.13 4.91 -34.42
C ASP A 325 -34.88 4.42 -35.15
N ASP A 326 -35.11 3.76 -36.28
CA ASP A 326 -34.05 3.21 -37.13
C ASP A 326 -33.07 4.30 -37.62
N ALA A 327 -33.59 5.49 -37.95
CA ALA A 327 -32.78 6.60 -38.44
C ALA A 327 -31.91 7.18 -37.31
N GLY A 328 -32.47 7.39 -36.12
CA GLY A 328 -31.74 7.85 -34.95
C GLY A 328 -30.68 6.85 -34.49
N PHE A 329 -30.98 5.55 -34.54
CA PHE A 329 -30.01 4.51 -34.18
C PHE A 329 -28.82 4.51 -35.14
N ALA A 330 -29.09 4.53 -36.45
CA ALA A 330 -28.06 4.60 -37.47
C ALA A 330 -27.24 5.91 -37.41
N ALA A 331 -27.88 7.04 -37.08
CA ALA A 331 -27.20 8.31 -36.88
C ALA A 331 -26.29 8.27 -35.64
N CYS A 332 -26.78 7.73 -34.52
CA CYS A 332 -26.00 7.56 -33.31
C CYS A 332 -24.75 6.70 -33.53
N MET A 333 -24.86 5.59 -34.28
CA MET A 333 -23.72 4.71 -34.57
C MET A 333 -22.61 5.43 -35.36
N LYS A 334 -22.97 6.45 -36.15
CA LYS A 334 -22.04 7.25 -36.95
C LYS A 334 -21.60 8.54 -36.24
N SER A 335 -22.11 8.80 -35.05
CA SER A 335 -21.87 10.07 -34.36
C SER A 335 -20.46 10.15 -33.75
N PRO A 336 -19.83 11.33 -33.79
CA PRO A 336 -18.55 11.55 -33.11
C PRO A 336 -18.66 11.42 -31.59
N GLU A 337 -19.84 11.63 -31.01
CA GLU A 337 -20.11 11.46 -29.58
C GLU A 337 -19.99 10.00 -29.15
N THR A 338 -20.53 9.06 -29.93
CA THR A 338 -20.38 7.62 -29.68
C THR A 338 -18.91 7.21 -29.75
N GLU A 339 -18.17 7.73 -30.72
CA GLU A 339 -16.74 7.44 -30.84
C GLU A 339 -15.92 8.05 -29.69
N ALA A 340 -16.28 9.25 -29.23
CA ALA A 340 -15.68 9.87 -28.06
C ALA A 340 -15.94 9.07 -26.78
N ARG A 341 -17.15 8.50 -26.62
CA ARG A 341 -17.47 7.61 -25.50
C ARG A 341 -16.58 6.37 -25.50
N ILE A 342 -16.40 5.71 -26.65
CA ILE A 342 -15.49 4.53 -26.76
C ILE A 342 -14.05 4.91 -26.39
N LYS A 343 -13.57 6.08 -26.84
CA LYS A 343 -12.22 6.57 -26.49
C LYS A 343 -12.09 6.83 -24.99
N ALA A 344 -13.12 7.38 -24.35
CA ALA A 344 -13.15 7.60 -22.90
C ALA A 344 -13.16 6.27 -22.12
N ASP A 345 -13.99 5.31 -22.51
CA ASP A 345 -14.03 3.97 -21.91
C ASP A 345 -12.68 3.25 -22.05
N ARG A 346 -12.00 3.40 -23.19
CA ARG A 346 -10.64 2.90 -23.40
C ARG A 346 -9.61 3.59 -22.50
N ALA A 347 -9.69 4.91 -22.33
CA ALA A 347 -8.80 5.63 -21.42
C ALA A 347 -9.00 5.20 -19.96
N ASP A 348 -10.25 4.96 -19.55
CA ASP A 348 -10.56 4.40 -18.23
C ASP A 348 -9.95 3.00 -18.06
N TYR A 349 -10.05 2.14 -19.07
CA TYR A 349 -9.44 0.80 -19.10
C TYR A 349 -7.91 0.87 -18.96
N ASP A 350 -7.26 1.76 -19.71
CA ASP A 350 -5.81 1.95 -19.66
C ASP A 350 -5.36 2.51 -18.30
N ALA A 351 -6.14 3.43 -17.70
CA ALA A 351 -5.90 3.94 -16.35
C ALA A 351 -6.06 2.87 -15.26
N CYS A 352 -6.89 1.85 -15.51
CA CYS A 352 -6.98 0.64 -14.68
C CYS A 352 -5.83 -0.35 -14.93
N LYS A 353 -4.87 -0.03 -15.81
CA LYS A 353 -3.77 -0.91 -16.25
C LYS A 353 -4.28 -2.23 -16.85
N GLY A 354 -5.41 -2.15 -17.57
CA GLY A 354 -5.99 -3.28 -18.26
C GLY A 354 -5.05 -3.84 -19.33
N HIS A 355 -4.91 -5.16 -19.39
CA HIS A 355 -4.05 -5.86 -20.34
C HIS A 355 -4.73 -7.10 -20.95
N GLY A 356 -6.04 -7.25 -20.73
CA GLY A 356 -6.89 -8.29 -21.27
C GLY A 356 -8.34 -8.05 -20.89
N LEU A 357 -9.23 -8.83 -21.48
CA LEU A 357 -10.67 -8.83 -21.21
C LEU A 357 -11.15 -10.26 -20.93
N PRO A 358 -12.24 -10.44 -20.17
CA PRO A 358 -13.00 -9.40 -19.47
C PRO A 358 -12.23 -8.84 -18.28
N MET A 359 -12.52 -7.59 -17.93
CA MET A 359 -12.06 -6.96 -16.70
C MET A 359 -13.27 -6.35 -16.00
N ILE A 360 -13.60 -6.87 -14.83
CA ILE A 360 -14.81 -6.51 -14.10
C ILE A 360 -14.44 -5.98 -12.73
N TYR A 361 -15.11 -4.92 -12.28
CA TYR A 361 -15.04 -4.46 -10.92
C TYR A 361 -16.39 -4.66 -10.25
N ILE A 362 -16.40 -5.29 -9.08
CA ILE A 362 -17.57 -5.40 -8.19
C ILE A 362 -17.24 -4.57 -6.95
N GLY A 363 -17.77 -3.34 -6.92
CA GLY A 363 -17.30 -2.30 -6.01
C GLY A 363 -15.77 -2.11 -6.17
N PRO A 364 -14.98 -2.23 -5.09
CA PRO A 364 -13.53 -2.07 -5.15
C PRO A 364 -12.80 -3.31 -5.69
N GLU A 365 -13.45 -4.47 -5.75
CA GLU A 365 -12.80 -5.75 -6.05
C GLU A 365 -12.68 -5.95 -7.56
N GLN A 366 -11.47 -6.23 -8.04
CA GLN A 366 -11.21 -6.49 -9.45
C GLN A 366 -11.22 -7.99 -9.74
N LEU A 367 -11.99 -8.38 -10.75
CA LEU A 367 -11.99 -9.68 -11.38
C LEU A 367 -11.40 -9.54 -12.79
N PHE A 368 -10.46 -10.41 -13.16
CA PHE A 368 -9.76 -10.33 -14.43
C PHE A 368 -9.71 -11.67 -15.14
N GLY A 369 -10.14 -11.68 -16.40
CA GLY A 369 -10.30 -12.89 -17.19
C GLY A 369 -11.59 -13.65 -16.84
N LEU A 370 -11.72 -14.85 -17.41
CA LEU A 370 -12.80 -15.76 -17.08
C LEU A 370 -12.56 -16.36 -15.69
N MET A 371 -13.32 -15.90 -14.71
CA MET A 371 -13.23 -16.36 -13.33
C MET A 371 -14.08 -17.61 -13.10
N LYS A 372 -13.76 -18.40 -12.07
CA LYS A 372 -14.61 -19.52 -11.70
C LYS A 372 -15.92 -19.05 -11.07
N PRO A 373 -17.06 -19.74 -11.26
CA PRO A 373 -18.34 -19.34 -10.71
C PRO A 373 -18.34 -19.04 -9.19
N GLU A 374 -17.61 -19.85 -8.42
CA GLU A 374 -17.47 -19.68 -6.98
C GLU A 374 -16.73 -18.39 -6.58
N GLU A 375 -15.75 -17.96 -7.36
CA GLU A 375 -14.98 -16.74 -7.11
C GLU A 375 -15.84 -15.50 -7.37
N VAL A 376 -16.64 -15.53 -8.45
CA VAL A 376 -17.60 -14.47 -8.77
C VAL A 376 -18.67 -14.38 -7.68
N ARG A 377 -19.25 -15.50 -7.26
CA ARG A 377 -20.26 -15.53 -6.19
C ARG A 377 -19.69 -15.01 -4.86
N ALA A 378 -18.45 -15.36 -4.53
CA ALA A 378 -17.79 -14.86 -3.32
C ALA A 378 -17.56 -13.34 -3.38
N ALA A 379 -17.18 -12.80 -4.54
CA ALA A 379 -17.01 -11.36 -4.74
C ALA A 379 -18.36 -10.60 -4.62
N LEU A 380 -19.43 -11.15 -5.22
CA LEU A 380 -20.78 -10.59 -5.08
C LEU A 380 -21.26 -10.64 -3.62
N GLY A 381 -21.08 -11.77 -2.92
CA GLY A 381 -21.43 -11.90 -1.50
C GLY A 381 -20.77 -10.83 -0.64
N ARG A 382 -19.45 -10.64 -0.78
CA ARG A 382 -18.71 -9.58 -0.08
C ARG A 382 -19.19 -8.17 -0.40
N ALA A 383 -19.72 -7.95 -1.61
CA ALA A 383 -20.18 -6.64 -2.05
C ALA A 383 -21.60 -6.32 -1.56
N PHE A 384 -22.50 -7.30 -1.52
CA PHE A 384 -23.90 -7.12 -1.13
C PHE A 384 -24.21 -7.38 0.35
N GLU A 385 -23.27 -7.94 1.11
CA GLU A 385 -23.37 -8.08 2.58
C GLU A 385 -22.99 -6.81 3.35
N LYS A 386 -22.43 -5.81 2.67
CA LYS A 386 -22.17 -4.46 3.18
C LYS A 386 -23.37 -3.55 2.97
#